data_AF-A0A3C1TF67-F1
#
_entry.id   AF-A0A3C1TF67-F1
#
_cell.length_a   1.000
_cell.length_b   1.000
_cell.length_c   1.000
_cell.angle_alpha   90.00
_cell.angle_beta   90.00
_cell.angle_gamma   90.00
#
_symmetry.space_group_name_H-M   'P 1'
#
loop_
_entity.id
_entity.type
_entity.pdbx_description
1 polymer ?
#
loop_
_entity_poly.entity_id
_entity_poly.type
_entity_poly.pdbx_seq_one_letter_code
_entity_poly.pdbx_strand_id
1 'polypeptide(L)'
;KAGETLLVLGAAGGVGLAAVNLGKIMGAKVIAAASSDEKLELCKSYGADALINYSKEDLRERLKEITGGGVDVIYDPVGDKYAEPALRAMNWKGRYLVVGFAAGQIPSIPLNLALLKGCAIVGVFWGAFAEREPKANFQNITELFQWYQTGELKPHIQKTYSLEEAPQALYDMLERRAMGKLVVVP
;
A
#
# COMPACT_ATOMS: atom_id res chain seq x y z
N LYS A 1 4.44 -12.65 -3.45
CA LYS A 1 4.52 -14.13 -3.29
C LYS A 1 5.16 -14.44 -1.95
N ALA A 2 5.06 -15.68 -1.45
CA ALA A 2 5.75 -16.08 -0.23
C ALA A 2 7.26 -15.85 -0.37
N GLY A 3 7.88 -15.31 0.68
CA GLY A 3 9.32 -15.01 0.74
C GLY A 3 9.77 -13.72 0.01
N GLU A 4 8.91 -13.07 -0.78
CA GLU A 4 9.23 -11.76 -1.37
C GLU A 4 9.12 -10.65 -0.31
N THR A 5 9.92 -9.59 -0.48
CA THR A 5 9.82 -8.37 0.32
C THR A 5 8.91 -7.36 -0.37
N LEU A 6 7.81 -7.00 0.29
CA LEU A 6 6.82 -6.02 -0.16
C LEU A 6 7.01 -4.71 0.62
N LEU A 7 7.27 -3.62 -0.09
CA LEU A 7 7.14 -2.26 0.43
C LEU A 7 5.73 -1.73 0.15
N VAL A 8 5.05 -1.22 1.18
CA VAL A 8 3.78 -0.51 1.04
C VAL A 8 3.98 0.96 1.39
N LEU A 9 3.82 1.85 0.41
CA LEU A 9 3.79 3.30 0.65
C LEU A 9 2.39 3.74 1.08
N GLY A 10 2.31 4.74 1.96
CA GLY A 10 1.02 5.19 2.49
C GLY A 10 0.30 4.07 3.25
N ALA A 11 1.06 3.23 3.95
CA ALA A 11 0.61 1.93 4.46
C ALA A 11 -0.59 1.99 5.42
N ALA A 12 -0.81 3.11 6.11
CA ALA A 12 -1.96 3.27 7.01
C ALA A 12 -3.23 3.78 6.32
N GLY A 13 -3.20 4.09 5.02
CA GLY A 13 -4.40 4.44 4.25
C GLY A 13 -5.28 3.21 3.98
N GLY A 14 -6.52 3.42 3.51
CA GLY A 14 -7.47 2.33 3.27
C GLY A 14 -6.92 1.19 2.40
N VAL A 15 -6.39 1.50 1.21
CA VAL A 15 -5.80 0.49 0.31
C VAL A 15 -4.41 0.03 0.73
N GLY A 16 -3.65 0.89 1.42
CA GLY A 16 -2.32 0.55 1.94
C GLY A 16 -2.41 -0.50 3.04
N LEU A 17 -3.34 -0.34 3.98
CA LEU A 17 -3.49 -1.26 5.11
C LEU A 17 -4.01 -2.61 4.64
N ALA A 18 -4.88 -2.61 3.62
CA ALA A 18 -5.28 -3.83 2.91
C ALA A 18 -4.08 -4.52 2.26
N ALA A 19 -3.19 -3.79 1.59
CA ALA A 19 -1.97 -4.35 0.99
C ALA A 19 -1.00 -4.92 2.04
N VAL A 20 -0.89 -4.28 3.22
CA VAL A 20 -0.12 -4.84 4.36
C VAL A 20 -0.69 -6.19 4.77
N ASN A 21 -2.00 -6.24 5.06
CA ASN A 21 -2.66 -7.46 5.52
C ASN A 21 -2.56 -8.60 4.48
N LEU A 22 -2.91 -8.31 3.22
CA LEU A 22 -2.83 -9.28 2.13
C LEU A 22 -1.39 -9.74 1.89
N GLY A 23 -0.40 -8.84 1.96
CA GLY A 23 1.01 -9.22 1.88
C GLY A 23 1.39 -10.26 2.93
N LYS A 24 0.90 -10.11 4.16
CA LYS A 24 1.13 -11.08 5.23
C LYS A 24 0.42 -12.40 5.01
N ILE A 25 -0.85 -12.37 4.61
CA ILE A 25 -1.62 -13.59 4.24
C ILE A 25 -0.90 -14.37 3.13
N MET A 26 -0.32 -13.65 2.15
CA MET A 26 0.43 -14.25 1.04
C MET A 26 1.87 -14.69 1.40
N GLY A 27 2.29 -14.54 2.67
CA GLY A 27 3.61 -14.97 3.15
C GLY A 27 4.78 -14.05 2.76
N ALA A 28 4.52 -12.78 2.44
CA ALA A 28 5.57 -11.81 2.17
C ALA A 28 6.19 -11.26 3.47
N LYS A 29 7.43 -10.76 3.36
CA LYS A 29 8.01 -9.83 4.35
C LYS A 29 7.53 -8.42 4.01
N VAL A 30 6.69 -7.83 4.85
CA VAL A 30 6.04 -6.55 4.59
C VAL A 30 6.75 -5.43 5.34
N ILE A 31 7.16 -4.41 4.60
CA ILE A 31 7.71 -3.16 5.11
C ILE A 31 6.65 -2.08 4.91
N ALA A 32 6.12 -1.53 6.00
CA ALA A 32 5.14 -0.46 5.97
C ALA A 32 5.84 0.90 6.06
N ALA A 33 5.56 1.80 5.12
CA ALA A 33 6.06 3.16 5.14
C ALA A 33 4.89 4.17 5.24
N ALA A 34 4.95 5.07 6.21
CA ALA A 34 3.91 6.05 6.47
C ALA A 34 4.50 7.34 7.07
N SER A 35 3.65 8.37 7.23
CA SER A 35 4.04 9.74 7.60
C SER A 35 4.14 10.00 9.10
N SER A 36 3.70 9.08 9.95
CA SER A 36 3.69 9.23 11.41
C SER A 36 3.84 7.88 12.11
N ASP A 37 4.35 7.90 13.33
CA ASP A 37 4.57 6.68 14.11
C ASP A 37 3.24 6.03 14.52
N GLU A 38 2.21 6.84 14.80
CA GLU A 38 0.85 6.37 15.07
C GLU A 38 0.28 5.53 13.90
N LYS A 39 0.47 6.01 12.66
CA LYS A 39 0.08 5.29 11.44
C LYS A 39 0.85 3.97 11.29
N LEU A 40 2.12 3.96 11.68
CA LEU A 40 2.97 2.76 11.60
C LEU A 40 2.61 1.73 12.67
N GLU A 41 2.20 2.14 13.87
CA GLU A 41 1.75 1.22 14.90
C GLU A 41 0.46 0.48 14.47
N LEU A 42 -0.45 1.18 13.77
CA LEU A 42 -1.58 0.51 13.11
C LEU A 42 -1.09 -0.54 12.12
N CYS A 43 -0.15 -0.22 11.23
CA CYS A 43 0.39 -1.18 10.26
C CYS A 43 1.05 -2.39 10.94
N LYS A 44 1.74 -2.18 12.05
CA LYS A 44 2.37 -3.23 12.86
C LYS A 44 1.33 -4.17 13.46
N SER A 45 0.23 -3.65 13.98
CA SER A 45 -0.88 -4.48 14.48
C SER A 45 -1.54 -5.35 13.39
N TYR A 46 -1.35 -4.97 12.12
CA TYR A 46 -1.77 -5.73 10.93
C TYR A 46 -0.65 -6.62 10.35
N GLY A 47 0.45 -6.78 11.09
CA GLY A 47 1.49 -7.76 10.81
C GLY A 47 2.68 -7.27 9.99
N ALA A 48 2.82 -5.96 9.76
CA ALA A 48 4.03 -5.43 9.13
C ALA A 48 5.30 -5.85 9.90
N ASP A 49 6.30 -6.37 9.19
CA ASP A 49 7.56 -6.88 9.78
C ASP A 49 8.57 -5.77 10.08
N ALA A 50 8.49 -4.66 9.34
CA ALA A 50 9.30 -3.48 9.56
C ALA A 50 8.52 -2.21 9.22
N LEU A 51 8.94 -1.11 9.84
CA LEU A 51 8.25 0.18 9.79
C LEU A 51 9.26 1.26 9.37
N ILE A 52 8.84 2.18 8.51
CA ILE A 52 9.64 3.33 8.09
C ILE A 52 8.79 4.60 8.20
N ASN A 53 9.23 5.55 9.02
CA ASN A 53 8.62 6.88 9.02
C ASN A 53 9.35 7.77 8.01
N TYR A 54 8.83 7.83 6.78
CA TYR A 54 9.45 8.60 5.70
C TYR A 54 9.41 10.12 5.90
N SER A 55 8.79 10.60 6.99
CA SER A 55 8.82 12.01 7.39
C SER A 55 10.01 12.31 8.33
N LYS A 56 10.66 11.27 8.87
CA LYS A 56 11.77 11.37 9.83
C LYS A 56 13.05 10.71 9.31
N GLU A 57 12.92 9.71 8.44
CA GLU A 57 14.01 8.88 7.94
C GLU A 57 14.10 8.98 6.41
N ASP A 58 15.30 8.80 5.85
CA ASP A 58 15.46 8.58 4.41
C ASP A 58 14.93 7.19 4.04
N LEU A 59 13.92 7.17 3.17
CA LEU A 59 13.25 5.94 2.76
C LEU A 59 14.22 4.91 2.16
N ARG A 60 15.14 5.35 1.29
CA ARG A 60 16.02 4.45 0.54
C ARG A 60 17.10 3.86 1.45
N GLU A 61 17.73 4.69 2.26
CA GLU A 61 18.74 4.24 3.22
C GLU A 61 18.14 3.24 4.20
N ARG A 62 16.96 3.56 4.74
CA ARG A 62 16.30 2.69 5.70
C ARG A 62 15.87 1.35 5.10
N LEU A 63 15.39 1.34 3.85
CA LEU A 63 15.10 0.11 3.11
C LEU A 63 16.35 -0.76 2.96
N LYS A 64 17.49 -0.16 2.59
CA LYS A 64 18.76 -0.88 2.45
C LYS A 64 19.20 -1.49 3.78
N GLU A 65 19.06 -0.79 4.89
CA GLU A 65 19.38 -1.30 6.22
C GLU A 65 18.51 -2.49 6.63
N ILE A 66 17.19 -2.40 6.42
CA ILE A 66 16.23 -3.45 6.82
C ILE A 66 16.36 -4.72 5.97
N THR A 67 16.74 -4.55 4.71
CA THR A 67 16.73 -5.65 3.72
C THR A 67 18.12 -6.21 3.43
N GLY A 68 19.19 -5.47 3.73
CA GLY A 68 20.55 -5.77 3.25
C GLY A 68 20.71 -5.57 1.73
N GLY A 69 19.67 -5.06 1.05
CA GLY A 69 19.61 -4.95 -0.40
C GLY A 69 18.46 -4.04 -0.81
N GLY A 70 17.35 -4.63 -1.25
CA GLY A 70 16.16 -3.92 -1.67
C GLY A 70 14.88 -4.74 -1.53
N VAL A 71 13.82 -4.28 -2.19
CA VAL A 71 12.48 -4.88 -2.14
C VAL A 71 12.05 -5.46 -3.50
N ASP A 72 11.23 -6.49 -3.49
CA ASP A 72 10.82 -7.22 -4.70
C ASP A 72 9.52 -6.69 -5.30
N VAL A 73 8.67 -6.08 -4.46
CA VAL A 73 7.42 -5.46 -4.85
C VAL A 73 7.27 -4.12 -4.13
N ILE A 74 6.86 -3.09 -4.85
CA ILE A 74 6.47 -1.80 -4.28
C ILE A 74 5.01 -1.58 -4.62
N TYR A 75 4.19 -1.37 -3.59
CA TYR A 75 2.80 -0.97 -3.71
C TYR A 75 2.70 0.54 -3.44
N ASP A 76 2.43 1.32 -4.49
CA ASP A 76 2.44 2.78 -4.41
C ASP A 76 1.08 3.43 -4.75
N PRO A 77 0.27 3.76 -3.73
CA PRO A 77 -0.90 4.62 -3.88
C PRO A 77 -0.58 6.11 -3.67
N VAL A 78 0.68 6.47 -3.41
CA VAL A 78 1.10 7.81 -2.95
C VAL A 78 1.67 8.64 -4.08
N GLY A 79 2.63 8.11 -4.86
CA GLY A 79 3.37 8.85 -5.89
C GLY A 79 4.34 9.89 -5.32
N ASP A 80 4.42 11.05 -5.99
CA ASP A 80 5.23 12.21 -5.59
C ASP A 80 6.72 11.85 -5.33
N LYS A 81 7.41 12.62 -4.48
CA LYS A 81 8.82 12.46 -4.11
C LYS A 81 9.19 11.10 -3.50
N TYR A 82 8.22 10.27 -3.12
CA TYR A 82 8.49 8.96 -2.53
C TYR A 82 8.75 7.86 -3.59
N ALA A 83 8.23 8.06 -4.79
CA ALA A 83 8.25 7.06 -5.85
C ALA A 83 9.66 6.73 -6.36
N GLU A 84 10.47 7.75 -6.68
CA GLU A 84 11.82 7.54 -7.22
C GLU A 84 12.76 6.89 -6.19
N PRO A 85 12.86 7.34 -4.93
CA PRO A 85 13.67 6.67 -3.91
C PRO A 85 13.25 5.22 -3.68
N ALA A 86 11.95 4.94 -3.67
CA ALA A 86 11.41 3.59 -3.53
C ALA A 86 11.87 2.70 -4.70
N LEU A 87 11.73 3.16 -5.95
CA LEU A 87 12.18 2.41 -7.13
C LEU A 87 13.70 2.17 -7.13
N ARG A 88 14.50 3.14 -6.66
CA ARG A 88 15.96 2.95 -6.49
C ARG A 88 16.30 1.87 -5.47
N ALA A 89 15.44 1.66 -4.47
CA ALA A 89 15.55 0.60 -3.46
C ALA A 89 14.99 -0.75 -3.91
N MET A 90 14.61 -0.91 -5.18
CA MET A 90 14.12 -2.19 -5.71
C MET A 90 15.25 -3.19 -5.95
N ASN A 91 14.97 -4.48 -5.74
CA ASN A 91 15.81 -5.60 -6.16
C ASN A 91 15.78 -5.80 -7.68
N TRP A 92 16.76 -6.54 -8.19
CA TRP A 92 16.77 -6.97 -9.59
C TRP A 92 15.46 -7.71 -9.93
N LYS A 93 14.82 -7.34 -11.05
CA LYS A 93 13.54 -7.90 -11.51
C LYS A 93 12.34 -7.70 -10.57
N GLY A 94 12.41 -6.70 -9.69
CA GLY A 94 11.25 -6.32 -8.89
C GLY A 94 10.09 -5.73 -9.71
N ARG A 95 8.95 -5.48 -9.05
CA ARG A 95 7.78 -4.85 -9.67
C ARG A 95 7.34 -3.61 -8.89
N TYR A 96 7.17 -2.50 -9.61
CA TYR A 96 6.59 -1.27 -9.09
C TYR A 96 5.12 -1.23 -9.48
N LEU A 97 4.21 -1.31 -8.51
CA LEU A 97 2.78 -1.25 -8.73
C LEU A 97 2.30 0.20 -8.59
N VAL A 98 1.93 0.82 -9.72
CA VAL A 98 1.36 2.17 -9.77
C VAL A 98 -0.13 2.07 -9.46
N VAL A 99 -0.52 2.45 -8.25
CA VAL A 99 -1.91 2.33 -7.76
C VAL A 99 -2.60 3.69 -7.72
N GLY A 100 -1.89 4.76 -7.36
CA GLY A 100 -2.48 6.08 -7.23
C GLY A 100 -1.48 7.17 -6.87
N PHE A 101 -2.00 8.39 -6.73
CA PHE A 101 -1.21 9.60 -6.52
C PHE A 101 -1.76 10.42 -5.34
N ALA A 102 -1.99 9.78 -4.20
CA ALA A 102 -2.63 10.41 -3.03
C ALA A 102 -1.85 11.62 -2.46
N ALA A 103 -0.55 11.73 -2.75
CA ALA A 103 0.24 12.92 -2.42
C ALA A 103 0.02 14.10 -3.38
N GLY A 104 -0.59 13.87 -4.55
CA GLY A 104 -1.08 14.89 -5.48
C GLY A 104 -0.26 15.03 -6.77
N GLN A 105 1.07 14.85 -6.71
CA GLN A 105 1.91 14.92 -7.91
C GLN A 105 2.17 13.55 -8.52
N ILE A 106 2.03 13.48 -9.85
CA ILE A 106 2.45 12.32 -10.64
C ILE A 106 3.98 12.35 -10.74
N PRO A 107 4.69 11.32 -10.28
CA PRO A 107 6.15 11.32 -10.27
C PRO A 107 6.74 11.14 -11.67
N SER A 108 7.79 11.89 -11.97
CA SER A 108 8.62 11.69 -13.16
C SER A 108 9.75 10.71 -12.86
N ILE A 109 9.57 9.45 -13.25
CA ILE A 109 10.56 8.40 -13.02
C ILE A 109 11.62 8.39 -14.13
N PRO A 110 12.92 8.52 -13.82
CA PRO A 110 13.98 8.29 -14.79
C PRO A 110 13.96 6.84 -15.29
N LEU A 111 13.66 6.63 -16.57
CA LEU A 111 13.49 5.27 -17.14
C LEU A 111 14.78 4.42 -17.10
N ASN A 112 15.95 5.05 -16.96
CA ASN A 112 17.19 4.31 -16.70
C ASN A 112 17.13 3.48 -15.41
N LEU A 113 16.26 3.84 -14.44
CA LEU A 113 16.05 3.01 -13.25
C LEU A 113 15.43 1.66 -13.61
N ALA A 114 14.46 1.62 -14.53
CA ALA A 114 13.87 0.37 -15.00
C ALA A 114 14.90 -0.51 -15.70
N LEU A 115 15.76 0.11 -16.53
CA LEU A 115 16.89 -0.57 -17.17
C LEU A 115 17.88 -1.15 -16.14
N LEU A 116 18.36 -0.33 -15.21
CA LEU A 116 19.39 -0.72 -14.24
C LEU A 116 18.90 -1.75 -13.22
N LYS A 117 17.60 -1.76 -12.92
CA LYS A 117 16.97 -2.73 -12.02
C LYS A 117 16.38 -3.95 -12.74
N GLY A 118 16.33 -3.92 -14.07
CA GLY A 118 15.62 -4.95 -14.85
C GLY A 118 14.18 -5.13 -14.40
N CYS A 119 13.55 -4.07 -13.86
CA CYS A 119 12.28 -4.15 -13.15
C CYS A 119 11.10 -3.79 -14.06
N ALA A 120 9.90 -4.17 -13.63
CA ALA A 120 8.66 -3.78 -14.27
C ALA A 120 8.01 -2.60 -13.55
N ILE A 121 7.47 -1.64 -14.32
CA ILE A 121 6.52 -0.64 -13.82
C ILE A 121 5.14 -1.07 -14.32
N VAL A 122 4.24 -1.41 -13.39
CA VAL A 122 2.97 -2.07 -13.65
C VAL A 122 1.83 -1.15 -13.22
N GLY A 123 0.98 -0.76 -14.16
CA GLY A 123 -0.24 0.00 -13.85
C GLY A 123 -1.30 -0.87 -13.19
N VAL A 124 -1.90 -0.40 -12.10
CA VAL A 124 -2.97 -1.09 -11.37
C VAL A 124 -4.24 -0.24 -11.39
N PHE A 125 -4.99 -0.32 -12.48
CA PHE A 125 -6.26 0.38 -12.62
C PHE A 125 -7.44 -0.58 -12.40
N TRP A 126 -7.84 -0.75 -11.13
CA TRP A 126 -8.86 -1.76 -10.74
C TRP A 126 -10.18 -1.62 -11.49
N GLY A 127 -10.68 -0.40 -11.71
CA GLY A 127 -11.95 -0.19 -12.44
C GLY A 127 -11.93 -0.77 -13.85
N ALA A 128 -10.87 -0.48 -14.62
CA ALA A 128 -10.69 -1.04 -15.95
C ALA A 128 -10.40 -2.56 -15.93
N PHE A 129 -9.67 -3.05 -14.93
CA PHE A 129 -9.44 -4.49 -14.75
C PHE A 129 -10.76 -5.25 -14.48
N ALA A 130 -11.62 -4.72 -13.61
CA ALA A 130 -12.90 -5.35 -13.30
C ALA A 130 -13.84 -5.41 -14.53
N GLU A 131 -13.81 -4.39 -15.38
CA GLU A 131 -14.60 -4.32 -16.61
C GLU A 131 -14.04 -5.25 -17.71
N ARG A 132 -12.72 -5.20 -17.94
CA ARG A 132 -12.07 -5.89 -19.06
C ARG A 132 -11.74 -7.36 -18.76
N GLU A 133 -11.55 -7.69 -17.49
CA GLU A 133 -11.17 -9.02 -17.01
C GLU A 133 -12.11 -9.52 -15.90
N PRO A 134 -13.44 -9.57 -16.13
CA PRO A 134 -14.43 -9.83 -15.09
C PRO A 134 -14.27 -11.20 -14.43
N LYS A 135 -13.79 -12.21 -15.18
CA LYS A 135 -13.53 -13.55 -14.64
C LYS A 135 -12.39 -13.54 -13.62
N ALA A 136 -11.28 -12.87 -13.92
CA ALA A 136 -10.15 -12.76 -13.02
C ALA A 136 -10.51 -11.91 -11.79
N ASN A 137 -11.26 -10.81 -11.99
CA ASN A 137 -11.77 -10.02 -10.87
C ASN A 137 -12.70 -10.82 -9.95
N PHE A 138 -13.59 -11.65 -10.50
CA PHE A 138 -14.45 -12.51 -9.70
C PHE A 138 -13.67 -13.54 -8.87
N GLN A 139 -12.58 -14.08 -9.43
CA GLN A 139 -11.67 -14.98 -8.70
C GLN A 139 -11.02 -14.25 -7.51
N ASN A 140 -10.49 -13.03 -7.73
CA ASN A 140 -9.91 -12.21 -6.66
C ASN A 140 -10.94 -11.93 -5.55
N ILE A 141 -12.17 -11.56 -5.92
CA ILE A 141 -13.25 -11.31 -4.94
C ILE A 141 -13.57 -12.57 -4.14
N THR A 142 -13.66 -13.72 -4.82
CA THR A 142 -13.96 -15.01 -4.16
C THR A 142 -12.89 -15.36 -3.13
N GLU A 143 -11.61 -15.21 -3.49
CA GLU A 143 -10.48 -15.46 -2.58
C GLU A 143 -10.50 -14.51 -1.37
N LEU A 144 -10.75 -13.22 -1.58
CA LEU A 144 -10.90 -12.25 -0.50
C LEU A 144 -12.02 -12.61 0.47
N PHE A 145 -13.17 -13.08 -0.03
CA PHE A 145 -14.29 -13.52 0.81
C PHE A 145 -13.96 -14.79 1.58
N GLN A 146 -13.21 -15.72 1.00
CA GLN A 146 -12.76 -16.92 1.71
C GLN A 146 -11.87 -16.54 2.91
N TRP A 147 -10.86 -15.69 2.71
CA TRP A 147 -10.03 -15.21 3.83
C TRP A 147 -10.81 -14.41 4.86
N TYR A 148 -11.83 -13.66 4.43
CA TYR A 148 -12.71 -12.94 5.36
C TYR A 148 -13.53 -13.91 6.22
N GLN A 149 -14.10 -14.96 5.62
CA GLN A 149 -14.90 -15.97 6.32
C GLN A 149 -14.07 -16.81 7.29
N THR A 150 -12.81 -17.13 6.95
CA THR A 150 -11.89 -17.84 7.85
C THR A 150 -11.30 -16.94 8.95
N GLY A 151 -11.51 -15.63 8.86
CA GLY A 151 -10.98 -14.64 9.80
C GLY A 151 -9.51 -14.29 9.58
N GLU A 152 -8.90 -14.77 8.49
CA GLU A 152 -7.54 -14.42 8.06
C GLU A 152 -7.47 -12.96 7.60
N LEU A 153 -8.49 -12.49 6.86
CA LEU A 153 -8.63 -11.10 6.43
C LEU A 153 -9.58 -10.36 7.37
N LYS A 154 -9.09 -9.31 8.03
CA LYS A 154 -9.86 -8.46 8.95
C LYS A 154 -9.86 -7.01 8.47
N PRO A 155 -10.92 -6.51 7.79
CA PRO A 155 -10.99 -5.12 7.38
C PRO A 155 -10.90 -4.16 8.56
N HIS A 156 -10.16 -3.06 8.41
CA HIS A 156 -10.10 -2.01 9.42
C HIS A 156 -11.13 -0.93 9.14
N ILE A 157 -12.06 -0.72 10.07
CA ILE A 157 -12.93 0.46 10.11
C ILE A 157 -12.45 1.31 11.27
N GLN A 158 -11.94 2.51 10.96
CA GLN A 158 -11.49 3.44 11.99
C GLN A 158 -12.68 4.08 12.70
N LYS A 159 -13.66 4.51 11.91
CA LYS A 159 -14.83 5.21 12.42
C LYS A 159 -16.03 5.03 11.50
N THR A 160 -17.17 4.88 12.14
CA THR A 160 -18.47 4.91 11.50
C THR A 160 -19.16 6.24 11.88
N TYR A 161 -19.76 6.87 10.89
CA TYR A 161 -20.52 8.11 10.98
C TYR A 161 -21.97 7.82 10.57
N SER A 162 -22.93 8.51 11.13
CA SER A 162 -24.29 8.51 10.57
C SER A 162 -24.34 9.28 9.25
N LEU A 163 -25.43 9.14 8.49
CA LEU A 163 -25.62 9.89 7.24
C LEU A 163 -25.63 11.41 7.47
N GLU A 164 -26.19 11.86 8.59
CA GLU A 164 -26.19 13.27 9.00
C GLU A 164 -24.77 13.79 9.27
N GLU A 165 -23.87 12.92 9.71
CA GLU A 165 -22.47 13.23 9.98
C GLU A 165 -21.57 13.10 8.73
N ALA A 166 -22.13 12.79 7.55
CA ALA A 166 -21.37 12.67 6.31
C ALA A 166 -20.45 13.88 5.99
N PRO A 167 -20.85 15.14 6.25
CA PRO A 167 -19.94 16.28 6.08
C PRO A 167 -18.68 16.18 6.95
N GLN A 168 -18.82 15.70 8.19
CA GLN A 168 -17.69 15.50 9.10
C GLN A 168 -16.79 14.36 8.63
N ALA A 169 -17.38 13.26 8.12
CA ALA A 169 -16.62 12.15 7.54
C ALA A 169 -15.75 12.60 6.35
N LEU A 170 -16.32 13.44 5.47
CA LEU A 170 -15.58 14.03 4.35
C LEU A 170 -14.48 14.98 4.83
N TYR A 171 -14.76 15.80 5.84
CA TYR A 171 -13.77 16.70 6.43
C TYR A 171 -12.58 15.91 7.02
N ASP A 172 -12.84 14.89 7.83
CA ASP A 172 -11.78 14.06 8.43
C ASP A 172 -10.95 13.31 7.37
N MET A 173 -11.58 12.91 6.26
CA MET A 173 -10.88 12.34 5.10
C MET A 173 -9.95 13.37 4.43
N LEU A 174 -10.45 14.58 4.16
CA LEU A 174 -9.69 15.66 3.50
C LEU A 174 -8.51 16.13 4.36
N GLU A 175 -8.69 16.18 5.68
CA GLU A 175 -7.65 16.53 6.66
C GLU A 175 -6.64 15.38 6.90
N ARG A 176 -6.70 14.29 6.13
CA ARG A 176 -5.79 13.14 6.21
C ARG A 176 -5.72 12.49 7.60
N ARG A 177 -6.80 12.62 8.38
CA ARG A 177 -7.01 11.99 9.70
C ARG A 177 -7.45 10.53 9.60
N ALA A 178 -7.84 10.13 8.40
CA ALA A 178 -8.18 8.74 8.11
C ALA A 178 -6.94 7.82 8.20
N MET A 179 -7.05 6.77 9.00
CA MET A 179 -6.17 5.62 9.14
C MET A 179 -7.01 4.37 8.85
N GLY A 180 -6.97 3.86 7.62
CA GLY A 180 -7.88 2.83 7.13
C GLY A 180 -9.18 3.42 6.56
N LYS A 181 -10.34 2.89 6.96
CA LYS A 181 -11.64 3.23 6.37
C LYS A 181 -12.55 4.02 7.30
N LEU A 182 -13.11 5.12 6.78
CA LEU A 182 -14.27 5.81 7.33
C LEU A 182 -15.53 5.29 6.62
N VAL A 183 -16.57 4.99 7.37
CA VAL A 183 -17.85 4.45 6.86
C VAL A 183 -18.98 5.38 7.25
N VAL A 184 -19.88 5.66 6.31
CA VAL A 184 -21.14 6.36 6.56
C VAL A 184 -22.27 5.35 6.49
N VAL A 185 -23.08 5.26 7.54
CA VAL A 185 -24.23 4.36 7.60
C VAL A 185 -25.53 5.14 7.41
N PRO A 186 -26.49 4.63 6.59
CA PRO A 186 -27.82 5.20 6.44
C PRO A 186 -28.65 5.16 7.72
#